data_AF-C0D8Q8-F1
#
_entry.id   AF-C0D8Q8-F1
#
_cell.length_a   1.000
_cell.length_b   1.000
_cell.length_c   1.000
_cell.angle_alpha   90.00
_cell.angle_beta   90.00
_cell.angle_gamma   90.00
#
_symmetry.space_group_name_H-M   'P 1'
#
loop_
_entity.id
_entity.type
_entity.pdbx_description
1 polymer ?
#
loop_
_entity_poly.entity_id
_entity_poly.type
_entity_poly.pdbx_seq_one_letter_code
_entity_poly.pdbx_strand_id
1 'polypeptide(L)'
;MICGMLGGALWAGLAAVLKIRFSANEVITTLMLNYIATYFLAFLVHGPMKDPVGGDFPQSPNIAEALRLPLFSDRLRIHAGIFVGILVVAVMLFFWKTVLGYRIDLAGQGEKVATYSGMSVKRTVLITMMISGALTGLAGWNEIYGVQYRLLEGVASGYGDIAVVIALLGSLNPVGIVIAGFFFSALMVGGATMQRMTDVPYSIVDIIQGLVIVFIIARATLNLTMVKNWIGRRQRHA
;
A
#
# COMPACT_ATOMS: atom_id res chain seq x y z
N MET A 1 -9.95 -13.17 6.78
CA MET A 1 -10.11 -11.71 7.00
C MET A 1 -9.50 -11.25 8.33
N ILE A 2 -10.08 -11.59 9.49
CA ILE A 2 -9.62 -11.08 10.81
C ILE A 2 -8.15 -11.42 11.10
N CYS A 3 -7.73 -12.67 10.86
CA CYS A 3 -6.33 -13.06 11.06
C CYS A 3 -5.37 -12.29 10.15
N GLY A 4 -5.79 -11.95 8.92
CA GLY A 4 -5.00 -11.12 8.00
C GLY A 4 -4.85 -9.69 8.51
N MET A 5 -5.94 -9.09 9.01
CA MET A 5 -5.91 -7.77 9.63
C MET A 5 -5.02 -7.75 10.89
N LEU A 6 -5.16 -8.75 11.77
CA LEU A 6 -4.35 -8.85 12.98
C LEU A 6 -2.88 -9.07 12.64
N GLY A 7 -2.56 -9.96 11.69
CA GLY A 7 -1.19 -10.19 11.25
C GLY A 7 -0.54 -8.93 10.69
N GLY A 8 -1.24 -8.20 9.81
CA GLY A 8 -0.76 -6.93 9.28
C GLY A 8 -0.60 -5.85 10.36
N ALA A 9 -1.55 -5.74 11.29
CA ALA A 9 -1.49 -4.79 12.40
C ALA A 9 -0.32 -5.07 13.33
N LEU A 10 -0.05 -6.35 13.65
CA LEU A 10 1.07 -6.77 14.48
C LEU A 10 2.41 -6.51 13.78
N TRP A 11 2.50 -6.79 12.47
CA TRP A 11 3.72 -6.55 11.71
C TRP A 11 4.08 -5.06 11.61
N ALA A 12 3.10 -4.21 11.29
CA ALA A 12 3.31 -2.77 11.28
C ALA A 12 3.50 -2.21 12.70
N GLY A 13 2.83 -2.80 13.69
CA GLY A 13 2.99 -2.48 15.10
C GLY A 13 4.41 -2.77 15.61
N LEU A 14 5.05 -3.84 15.11
CA LEU A 14 6.46 -4.13 15.41
C LEU A 14 7.37 -3.00 14.95
N ALA A 15 7.20 -2.52 13.70
CA ALA A 15 7.94 -1.37 13.19
C ALA A 15 7.71 -0.11 14.06
N ALA A 16 6.46 0.11 14.47
CA ALA A 16 6.10 1.23 15.33
C ALA A 16 6.77 1.18 16.71
N VAL A 17 6.80 0.00 17.34
CA VAL A 17 7.45 -0.21 18.64
C VAL A 17 8.95 0.04 18.52
N LEU A 18 9.58 -0.44 17.44
CA LEU A 18 11.00 -0.20 17.19
C LEU A 18 11.31 1.29 17.11
N LYS A 19 10.50 2.04 16.35
CA LYS A 19 10.59 3.51 16.27
C LYS A 19 10.39 4.19 17.62
N ILE A 20 9.33 3.84 18.35
CA ILE A 20 8.93 4.56 19.58
C ILE A 20 9.88 4.29 20.75
N ARG A 21 10.38 3.05 20.86
CA ARG A 21 11.20 2.61 21.99
C ARG A 21 12.69 2.83 21.76
N PHE A 22 13.17 2.59 20.55
CA PHE A 22 14.60 2.65 20.23
C PHE A 22 14.98 3.87 19.38
N SER A 23 14.04 4.76 19.08
CA SER A 23 14.26 5.93 18.20
C SER A 23 14.89 5.55 16.85
N ALA A 24 14.59 4.34 16.37
CA ALA A 24 15.13 3.82 15.13
C ALA A 24 14.54 4.58 13.93
N ASN A 25 15.33 4.71 12.86
CA ASN A 25 14.87 5.34 11.63
C ASN A 25 13.76 4.49 11.00
N GLU A 26 12.55 5.05 10.94
CA GLU A 26 11.35 4.38 10.46
C GLU A 26 11.53 3.79 9.06
N VAL A 27 12.11 4.54 8.13
CA VAL A 27 12.31 4.12 6.74
C VAL A 27 13.22 2.90 6.67
N ILE A 28 14.32 2.91 7.42
CA ILE A 28 15.26 1.77 7.43
C ILE A 28 14.58 0.56 8.09
N THR A 29 13.90 0.74 9.23
CA THR A 29 13.27 -0.38 9.93
C THR A 29 12.16 -1.04 9.12
N THR A 30 11.32 -0.27 8.43
CA THR A 30 10.24 -0.82 7.59
C THR A 30 10.79 -1.49 6.34
N LEU A 31 11.84 -0.92 5.73
CA LEU A 31 12.52 -1.50 4.58
C LEU A 31 13.18 -2.84 4.95
N MET A 32 13.87 -2.91 6.09
CA MET A 32 14.45 -4.16 6.60
C MET A 32 13.36 -5.20 6.95
N LEU A 33 12.26 -4.78 7.58
CA LEU A 33 11.14 -5.66 7.88
C LEU A 33 10.45 -6.20 6.63
N ASN A 34 10.45 -5.47 5.51
CA ASN A 34 9.95 -5.95 4.24
C ASN A 34 10.81 -7.13 3.72
N TYR A 35 12.13 -7.03 3.77
CA TYR A 35 13.01 -8.15 3.43
C TYR A 35 12.77 -9.36 4.32
N ILE A 36 12.66 -9.15 5.64
CA ILE A 36 12.36 -10.24 6.58
C ILE A 36 11.03 -10.91 6.19
N ALA A 37 9.97 -10.14 5.92
CA ALA A 37 8.68 -10.69 5.51
C ALA A 37 8.78 -11.48 4.19
N THR A 38 9.55 -10.98 3.23
CA THR A 38 9.73 -11.62 1.92
C THR A 38 10.46 -12.95 2.06
N TYR A 39 11.58 -12.99 2.77
CA TYR A 39 12.31 -14.24 3.00
C TYR A 39 11.59 -15.20 3.93
N PHE A 40 10.82 -14.69 4.89
CA PHE A 40 9.97 -15.52 5.74
C PHE A 40 8.84 -16.18 4.92
N LEU A 41 8.22 -15.43 4.01
CA LEU A 41 7.24 -15.99 3.08
C LEU A 41 7.88 -17.05 2.17
N ALA A 42 9.05 -16.77 1.61
CA ALA A 42 9.79 -17.73 0.81
C ALA A 42 10.08 -19.01 1.63
N PHE A 43 10.61 -18.88 2.85
CA PHE A 43 10.84 -20.02 3.74
C PHE A 43 9.57 -20.85 3.98
N LEU A 44 8.43 -20.21 4.23
CA LEU A 44 7.15 -20.92 4.44
C LEU A 44 6.75 -21.71 3.21
N VAL A 45 6.83 -21.09 2.03
CA VAL A 45 6.35 -21.64 0.77
C VAL A 45 7.31 -22.70 0.19
N HIS A 46 8.59 -22.63 0.52
CA HIS A 46 9.59 -23.68 0.21
C HIS A 46 9.58 -24.83 1.23
N GLY A 47 9.15 -24.56 2.47
CA GLY A 47 9.17 -25.52 3.57
C GLY A 47 7.76 -25.97 4.00
N PRO A 48 7.27 -25.55 5.18
CA PRO A 48 6.10 -26.14 5.84
C PRO A 48 4.77 -25.93 5.09
N MET A 49 4.66 -24.92 4.24
CA MET A 49 3.45 -24.60 3.48
C MET A 49 3.56 -25.00 2.00
N LYS A 50 4.63 -25.69 1.58
CA LYS A 50 4.81 -26.15 0.20
C LYS A 50 3.70 -27.14 -0.18
N ASP A 51 3.17 -27.00 -1.39
CA ASP A 51 2.22 -27.96 -1.95
C ASP A 51 2.90 -29.33 -2.17
N PRO A 52 2.44 -30.42 -1.52
CA PRO A 52 2.98 -31.76 -1.73
C PRO A 52 2.80 -32.27 -3.16
N VAL A 53 1.80 -31.75 -3.89
CA VAL A 53 1.42 -32.19 -5.24
C VAL A 53 1.90 -31.22 -6.32
N GLY A 54 2.31 -30.00 -5.92
CA GLY A 54 2.70 -28.90 -6.81
C GLY A 54 4.11 -28.98 -7.39
N GLY A 55 4.86 -30.07 -7.15
CA GLY A 55 6.24 -30.25 -7.62
C GLY A 55 7.24 -29.34 -6.90
N ASP A 56 8.25 -28.84 -7.60
CA ASP A 56 9.28 -27.93 -7.07
C ASP A 56 8.94 -26.44 -7.15
N PHE A 57 7.72 -26.11 -7.55
CA PHE A 57 7.28 -24.72 -7.54
C PHE A 57 7.06 -24.23 -6.10
N PRO A 58 7.58 -23.05 -5.73
CA PRO A 58 7.31 -22.43 -4.45
C PRO A 58 5.89 -21.86 -4.44
N GLN A 59 4.94 -22.73 -4.10
CA GLN A 59 3.54 -22.36 -3.90
C GLN A 59 2.88 -23.19 -2.80
N SER A 60 1.88 -22.61 -2.15
CA SER A 60 1.02 -23.37 -1.24
C SER A 60 -0.01 -24.22 -1.99
N PRO A 61 -0.61 -25.22 -1.33
CA PRO A 61 -1.80 -25.88 -1.83
C PRO A 61 -2.88 -24.86 -2.21
N ASN A 62 -3.68 -25.23 -3.20
CA ASN A 62 -4.87 -24.46 -3.56
C ASN A 62 -5.79 -24.33 -2.34
N ILE A 63 -6.25 -23.11 -2.07
CA ILE A 63 -7.22 -22.82 -1.04
C ILE A 63 -8.54 -23.51 -1.41
N ALA A 64 -9.13 -24.20 -0.42
CA ALA A 64 -10.41 -24.87 -0.56
C ALA A 64 -11.50 -23.91 -1.05
N GLU A 65 -12.37 -24.40 -1.95
CA GLU A 65 -13.37 -23.59 -2.64
C GLU A 65 -14.31 -22.85 -1.68
N ALA A 66 -14.66 -23.48 -0.56
CA ALA A 66 -15.49 -22.87 0.49
C ALA A 66 -14.89 -21.62 1.15
N LEU A 67 -13.56 -21.46 1.08
CA LEU A 67 -12.85 -20.31 1.63
C LEU A 67 -12.64 -19.19 0.60
N ARG A 68 -12.87 -19.46 -0.69
CA ARG A 68 -12.69 -18.49 -1.77
C ARG A 68 -13.78 -17.42 -1.71
N LEU A 69 -13.43 -16.19 -2.06
CA LEU A 69 -14.43 -15.14 -2.19
C LEU A 69 -15.39 -15.45 -3.35
N PRO A 70 -16.72 -15.31 -3.16
CA PRO A 70 -17.67 -15.62 -4.21
C PRO A 70 -17.45 -14.70 -5.41
N LEU A 71 -17.43 -15.32 -6.58
CA LEU A 71 -17.36 -14.65 -7.87
C LEU A 71 -18.77 -14.19 -8.27
N PHE A 72 -18.88 -12.93 -8.68
CA PHE A 72 -20.12 -12.38 -9.24
C PHE A 72 -20.17 -12.54 -10.76
N SER A 73 -19.02 -12.71 -11.42
CA SER A 73 -18.92 -12.97 -12.84
C SER A 73 -17.65 -13.74 -13.15
N ASP A 74 -17.79 -14.95 -13.70
CA ASP A 74 -16.65 -15.79 -14.11
C ASP A 74 -15.87 -15.15 -15.27
N ARG A 75 -16.55 -14.37 -16.14
CA ARG A 75 -15.92 -13.69 -17.28
C ARG A 75 -15.13 -12.46 -16.87
N LEU A 76 -15.68 -11.64 -15.96
CA LEU A 76 -15.01 -10.41 -15.50
C LEU A 76 -14.07 -10.65 -14.31
N ARG A 77 -14.02 -11.88 -13.76
CA ARG A 77 -13.29 -12.24 -12.54
C ARG A 77 -13.55 -11.25 -11.39
N ILE A 78 -14.76 -10.72 -11.32
CA ILE A 78 -15.19 -9.85 -10.22
C ILE A 78 -15.53 -10.73 -9.04
N HIS A 79 -14.81 -10.53 -7.94
CA HIS A 79 -15.05 -11.20 -6.66
C HIS A 79 -15.62 -10.20 -5.64
N ALA A 80 -16.17 -10.72 -4.54
CA ALA A 80 -16.74 -9.91 -3.45
C ALA A 80 -15.77 -8.95 -2.76
N GLY A 81 -14.48 -9.00 -3.12
CA GLY A 81 -13.47 -8.05 -2.68
C GLY A 81 -13.77 -6.59 -2.99
N ILE A 82 -14.50 -6.33 -4.07
CA ILE A 82 -14.92 -4.97 -4.42
C ILE A 82 -15.75 -4.33 -3.30
N PHE A 83 -16.65 -5.08 -2.66
CA PHE A 83 -17.45 -4.57 -1.55
C PHE A 83 -16.59 -4.25 -0.33
N VAL A 84 -15.57 -5.06 -0.06
CA VAL A 84 -14.59 -4.79 0.99
C VAL A 84 -13.82 -3.51 0.68
N GLY A 85 -13.39 -3.31 -0.57
CA GLY A 85 -12.73 -2.08 -1.02
C GLY A 85 -13.62 -0.84 -0.85
N ILE A 86 -14.88 -0.90 -1.29
CA ILE A 86 -15.85 0.18 -1.13
C ILE A 86 -16.09 0.49 0.35
N LEU A 87 -16.23 -0.54 1.18
CA LEU A 87 -16.42 -0.37 2.62
C LEU A 87 -15.22 0.33 3.26
N VAL A 88 -13.99 -0.05 2.88
CA VAL A 88 -12.77 0.60 3.37
C VAL A 88 -12.74 2.07 2.98
N VAL A 89 -13.11 2.41 1.75
CA VAL A 89 -13.19 3.81 1.29
C VAL A 89 -14.24 4.58 2.10
N ALA A 90 -15.43 4.01 2.29
CA ALA A 90 -16.49 4.64 3.08
C ALA A 90 -16.07 4.90 4.53
N VAL A 91 -15.42 3.92 5.16
CA VAL A 91 -14.87 4.04 6.51
C VAL A 91 -13.78 5.11 6.54
N MET A 92 -12.91 5.18 5.53
CA MET A 92 -11.86 6.20 5.45
C MET A 92 -12.40 7.62 5.30
N LEU A 93 -13.48 7.81 4.53
CA LEU A 93 -14.14 9.11 4.42
C LEU A 93 -14.71 9.57 5.77
N PHE A 94 -15.28 8.64 6.55
CA PHE A 94 -15.76 8.93 7.90
C PHE A 94 -14.60 9.16 8.88
N PHE A 95 -13.51 8.39 8.75
CA PHE A 95 -12.34 8.47 9.61
C PHE A 95 -11.71 9.87 9.63
N TRP A 96 -11.68 10.55 8.50
CA TRP A 96 -11.19 11.93 8.37
C TRP A 96 -12.02 12.96 9.13
N LYS A 97 -13.26 12.63 9.49
CA LYS A 97 -14.12 13.47 10.34
C LYS A 97 -13.98 13.17 11.83
N THR A 98 -13.21 12.15 12.20
CA THR A 98 -13.05 11.74 13.61
C THR A 98 -11.91 12.49 14.30
N VAL A 99 -11.96 12.53 15.63
CA VAL A 99 -10.86 13.05 16.47
C VAL A 99 -9.55 12.34 16.14
N LEU A 100 -9.58 11.01 15.94
CA LEU A 100 -8.39 10.24 15.67
C LEU A 100 -7.77 10.60 14.32
N GLY A 101 -8.59 10.78 13.28
CA GLY A 101 -8.12 11.28 11.98
C GLY A 101 -7.45 12.65 12.09
N TYR A 102 -8.08 13.58 12.81
CA TYR A 102 -7.51 14.92 13.03
C TYR A 102 -6.18 14.88 13.80
N ARG A 103 -6.07 13.99 14.80
CA ARG A 103 -4.83 13.75 15.54
C ARG A 103 -3.71 13.24 14.64
N ILE A 104 -4.01 12.31 13.73
CA ILE A 104 -3.02 11.78 12.78
C ILE A 104 -2.55 12.88 11.83
N ASP A 105 -3.47 13.69 11.32
CA ASP A 105 -3.14 14.80 10.42
C ASP A 105 -2.22 15.83 11.12
N LEU A 106 -2.55 16.23 12.34
CA LEU A 106 -1.71 17.11 13.15
C LEU A 106 -0.33 16.51 13.43
N ALA A 107 -0.25 15.20 13.69
CA ALA A 107 1.02 14.51 13.87
C ALA A 107 1.88 14.51 12.59
N GLY A 108 1.25 14.46 11.42
CA GLY A 108 1.91 14.57 10.12
C GLY A 108 2.48 15.96 9.83
N GLN A 109 1.88 17.03 10.38
CA GLN A 109 2.35 18.40 10.20
C GLN A 109 3.61 18.74 11.01
N GLY A 110 3.96 17.92 12.01
CA GLY A 110 5.23 17.99 12.72
C GLY A 110 5.13 17.64 14.21
N GLU A 111 6.18 17.00 14.72
CA GLU A 111 6.23 16.53 16.11
C GLU A 111 6.09 17.67 17.14
N LYS A 112 6.67 18.84 16.85
CA LYS A 112 6.54 20.03 17.70
C LYS A 112 5.08 20.46 17.81
N VAL A 113 4.37 20.55 16.68
CA VAL A 113 2.96 20.96 16.61
C VAL A 113 2.07 20.00 17.40
N ALA A 114 2.28 18.69 17.23
CA ALA A 114 1.53 17.67 17.92
C ALA A 114 1.80 17.62 19.44
N THR A 115 3.01 17.99 19.87
CA THR A 115 3.34 18.05 21.31
C THR A 115 2.70 19.28 21.95
N TYR A 116 2.65 20.42 21.25
CA TYR A 116 1.97 21.64 21.74
C TYR A 116 0.45 21.48 21.89
N SER A 117 -0.18 20.61 21.09
CA SER A 117 -1.61 20.30 21.22
C SER A 117 -1.96 19.33 22.36
N GLY A 118 -0.98 18.93 23.18
CA GLY A 118 -1.19 18.05 24.34
C GLY A 118 -1.38 16.58 23.97
N MET A 119 -1.07 16.18 22.73
CA MET A 119 -1.21 14.80 22.29
C MET A 119 0.04 13.97 22.51
N SER A 120 -0.18 12.69 22.83
CA SER A 120 0.89 11.69 22.83
C SER A 120 1.26 11.29 21.39
N VAL A 121 2.33 11.88 20.85
CA VAL A 121 2.87 11.57 19.52
C VAL A 121 3.17 10.08 19.38
N LYS A 122 3.84 9.49 20.38
CA LYS A 122 4.18 8.06 20.42
C LYS A 122 2.96 7.15 20.24
N ARG A 123 1.87 7.40 20.98
CA ARG A 123 0.64 6.60 20.87
C ARG A 123 -0.04 6.79 19.51
N THR A 124 -0.01 8.01 18.98
CA THR A 124 -0.59 8.31 17.66
C THR A 124 0.14 7.53 16.57
N VAL A 125 1.48 7.56 16.56
CA VAL A 125 2.30 6.77 15.64
C VAL A 125 1.98 5.27 15.73
N LEU A 126 1.92 4.72 16.94
CA LEU A 126 1.59 3.30 17.14
C LEU A 126 0.23 2.93 16.55
N ILE A 127 -0.80 3.71 16.85
CA ILE A 127 -2.15 3.47 16.37
C ILE A 127 -2.22 3.61 14.84
N THR A 128 -1.61 4.65 14.28
CA THR A 128 -1.58 4.85 12.82
C THR A 128 -0.94 3.66 12.12
N MET A 129 0.22 3.20 12.58
CA MET A 129 0.90 2.07 11.96
C MET A 129 0.10 0.77 12.09
N MET A 130 -0.50 0.50 13.25
CA MET A 130 -1.36 -0.69 13.42
C MET A 130 -2.60 -0.65 12.51
N ILE A 131 -3.25 0.51 12.36
CA ILE A 131 -4.42 0.67 11.48
C ILE A 131 -4.00 0.46 10.01
N SER A 132 -2.92 1.12 9.57
CA SER A 132 -2.40 0.95 8.21
C SER A 132 -2.02 -0.51 7.94
N GLY A 133 -1.34 -1.17 8.88
CA GLY A 133 -1.01 -2.58 8.80
C GLY A 133 -2.24 -3.47 8.71
N ALA A 134 -3.29 -3.19 9.48
CA ALA A 134 -4.55 -3.94 9.43
C ALA A 134 -5.21 -3.86 8.05
N LEU A 135 -5.20 -2.66 7.44
CA LEU A 135 -5.78 -2.43 6.11
C LEU A 135 -4.96 -3.08 5.00
N THR A 136 -3.63 -3.02 5.09
CA THR A 136 -2.75 -3.75 4.16
C THR A 136 -2.93 -5.26 4.29
N GLY A 137 -3.09 -5.78 5.52
CA GLY A 137 -3.40 -7.19 5.77
C GLY A 137 -4.76 -7.62 5.21
N LEU A 138 -5.75 -6.72 5.24
CA LEU A 138 -7.04 -6.93 4.59
C LEU A 138 -6.90 -6.98 3.06
N ALA A 139 -6.09 -6.10 2.47
CA ALA A 139 -5.80 -6.10 1.03
C ALA A 139 -5.09 -7.38 0.59
N GLY A 140 -4.08 -7.85 1.35
CA GLY A 140 -3.41 -9.13 1.07
C GLY A 140 -4.34 -10.34 1.19
N TRP A 141 -5.25 -10.35 2.17
CA TRP A 141 -6.28 -11.39 2.26
C TRP A 141 -7.19 -11.38 1.02
N ASN A 142 -7.58 -10.19 0.55
CA ASN A 142 -8.42 -10.03 -0.63
C ASN A 142 -7.74 -10.55 -1.90
N GLU A 143 -6.44 -10.28 -2.08
CA GLU A 143 -5.66 -10.76 -3.23
C GLU A 143 -5.55 -12.30 -3.24
N ILE A 144 -5.18 -12.89 -2.09
CA ILE A 144 -4.96 -14.33 -1.98
C ILE A 144 -6.28 -15.10 -2.11
N TYR A 145 -7.34 -14.67 -1.42
CA TYR A 145 -8.62 -15.39 -1.38
C TYR A 145 -9.59 -15.01 -2.50
N GLY A 146 -9.30 -13.96 -3.27
CA GLY A 146 -10.14 -13.48 -4.37
C GLY A 146 -9.56 -13.69 -5.77
N VAL A 147 -8.23 -13.71 -5.91
CA VAL A 147 -7.58 -13.75 -7.23
C VAL A 147 -6.67 -14.97 -7.38
N GLN A 148 -5.69 -15.10 -6.49
CA GLN A 148 -4.62 -16.09 -6.64
C GLN A 148 -5.06 -17.49 -6.21
N TYR A 149 -5.88 -17.59 -5.16
CA TYR A 149 -6.34 -18.83 -4.51
C TYR A 149 -5.22 -19.76 -4.01
N ARG A 150 -3.99 -19.26 -3.97
CA ARG A 150 -2.80 -19.92 -3.44
C ARG A 150 -1.81 -18.86 -3.00
N LEU A 151 -0.94 -19.22 -2.09
CA LEU A 151 0.16 -18.38 -1.68
C LEU A 151 1.34 -18.62 -2.63
N LEU A 152 1.76 -17.57 -3.32
CA LEU A 152 2.90 -17.60 -4.24
C LEU A 152 4.07 -16.83 -3.62
N GLU A 153 5.28 -17.27 -3.92
CA GLU A 153 6.45 -16.42 -3.70
C GLU A 153 6.28 -15.10 -4.47
N GLY A 154 6.51 -13.96 -3.80
CA GLY A 154 6.39 -12.65 -4.43
C GLY A 154 4.96 -12.12 -4.63
N VAL A 155 3.93 -12.71 -3.99
CA VAL A 155 2.52 -12.28 -4.15
C VAL A 155 2.27 -10.79 -3.88
N ALA A 156 3.09 -10.17 -3.02
CA ALA A 156 2.99 -8.77 -2.64
C ALA A 156 4.05 -7.86 -3.29
N SER A 157 4.88 -8.39 -4.19
CA SER A 157 6.00 -7.67 -4.77
C SER A 157 5.53 -6.46 -5.61
N GLY A 158 6.16 -5.31 -5.43
CA GLY A 158 5.88 -4.07 -6.17
C GLY A 158 4.63 -3.30 -5.76
N TYR A 159 3.64 -3.93 -5.10
CA TYR A 159 2.41 -3.23 -4.69
C TYR A 159 2.66 -2.10 -3.68
N GLY A 160 3.62 -2.28 -2.77
CA GLY A 160 4.00 -1.24 -1.81
C GLY A 160 4.61 -0.01 -2.47
N ASP A 161 5.47 -0.22 -3.47
CA ASP A 161 6.16 0.87 -4.17
C ASP A 161 5.17 1.69 -5.01
N ILE A 162 4.28 1.01 -5.73
CA ILE A 162 3.22 1.66 -6.52
C ILE A 162 2.20 2.36 -5.60
N ALA A 163 1.90 1.81 -4.42
CA ALA A 163 0.97 2.43 -3.48
C ALA A 163 1.43 3.82 -3.00
N VAL A 164 2.74 4.04 -2.82
CA VAL A 164 3.29 5.37 -2.49
C VAL A 164 2.99 6.35 -3.61
N VAL A 165 3.19 5.94 -4.86
CA VAL A 165 2.93 6.76 -6.05
C VAL A 165 1.44 7.10 -6.16
N ILE A 166 0.56 6.11 -5.96
CA ILE A 166 -0.89 6.29 -5.94
C ILE A 166 -1.29 7.29 -4.85
N ALA A 167 -0.70 7.19 -3.65
CA ALA A 167 -0.98 8.10 -2.54
C ALA A 167 -0.57 9.55 -2.87
N LEU A 168 0.58 9.73 -3.51
CA LEU A 168 1.07 11.05 -3.95
C LEU A 168 0.22 11.61 -5.09
N LEU A 169 -0.15 10.80 -6.08
CA LEU A 169 -1.01 11.22 -7.19
C LEU A 169 -2.40 11.64 -6.69
N GLY A 170 -2.96 10.86 -5.77
CA GLY A 170 -4.21 11.15 -5.07
C GLY A 170 -4.12 12.31 -4.07
N SER A 171 -2.95 12.94 -3.91
CA SER A 171 -2.72 14.05 -2.98
C SER A 171 -3.17 13.74 -1.54
N LEU A 172 -2.97 12.49 -1.09
CA LEU A 172 -3.39 11.98 0.22
C LEU A 172 -4.90 12.05 0.50
N ASN A 173 -5.75 12.35 -0.49
CA ASN A 173 -7.20 12.34 -0.34
C ASN A 173 -7.77 10.95 -0.68
N PRO A 174 -8.68 10.38 0.14
CA PRO A 174 -9.29 9.07 -0.14
C PRO A 174 -9.89 8.94 -1.55
N VAL A 175 -10.58 9.97 -2.05
CA VAL A 175 -11.21 9.94 -3.38
C VAL A 175 -10.14 9.97 -4.48
N GLY A 176 -9.11 10.80 -4.32
CA GLY A 176 -7.99 10.87 -5.25
C GLY A 176 -7.21 9.54 -5.32
N ILE A 177 -7.03 8.88 -4.17
CA ILE A 177 -6.37 7.58 -4.07
C ILE A 177 -7.17 6.49 -4.81
N VAL A 178 -8.51 6.49 -4.71
CA VAL A 178 -9.35 5.53 -5.43
C VAL A 178 -9.23 5.69 -6.95
N ILE A 179 -9.30 6.93 -7.45
CA ILE A 179 -9.18 7.22 -8.89
C ILE A 179 -7.78 6.85 -9.40
N ALA A 180 -6.74 7.25 -8.67
CA ALA A 180 -5.36 6.89 -9.01
C ALA A 180 -5.14 5.37 -8.96
N GLY A 181 -5.64 4.69 -7.92
CA GLY A 181 -5.52 3.25 -7.78
C GLY A 181 -6.24 2.49 -8.89
N PHE A 182 -7.42 2.96 -9.31
CA PHE A 182 -8.12 2.42 -10.47
C PHE A 182 -7.31 2.58 -11.75
N PHE A 183 -6.72 3.76 -11.99
CA PHE A 183 -5.87 4.02 -13.15
C PHE A 183 -4.65 3.08 -13.20
N PHE A 184 -3.91 2.96 -12.10
CA PHE A 184 -2.76 2.04 -12.03
C PHE A 184 -3.18 0.58 -12.18
N SER A 185 -4.29 0.17 -11.58
CA SER A 185 -4.82 -1.20 -11.72
C SER A 185 -5.23 -1.49 -13.16
N ALA A 186 -5.88 -0.54 -13.84
CA ALA A 186 -6.26 -0.66 -15.25
C ALA A 186 -5.03 -0.78 -16.15
N LEU A 187 -3.97 -0.02 -15.89
CA LEU A 187 -2.70 -0.13 -16.61
C LEU A 187 -2.03 -1.51 -16.40
N MET A 188 -1.99 -2.00 -15.15
CA MET A 188 -1.35 -3.29 -14.84
C MET A 188 -2.13 -4.46 -15.44
N VAL A 189 -3.44 -4.53 -15.19
CA VAL A 189 -4.29 -5.62 -15.69
C VAL A 189 -4.43 -5.55 -17.21
N GLY A 190 -4.60 -4.35 -17.76
CA GLY A 190 -4.65 -4.11 -19.21
C GLY A 190 -3.33 -4.49 -19.87
N GLY A 191 -2.20 -4.06 -19.29
CA GLY A 191 -0.85 -4.41 -19.75
C GLY A 191 -0.56 -5.90 -19.74
N ALA A 192 -0.89 -6.59 -18.64
CA ALA A 192 -0.75 -8.04 -18.55
C ALA A 192 -1.67 -8.79 -19.54
N THR A 193 -2.79 -8.18 -19.94
CA THR A 193 -3.68 -8.74 -20.96
C THR A 193 -3.14 -8.52 -22.37
N MET A 194 -2.63 -7.32 -22.68
CA MET A 194 -1.96 -7.03 -23.94
C MET A 194 -0.70 -7.89 -24.14
N GLN A 195 0.07 -8.11 -23.08
CA GLN A 195 1.23 -9.00 -23.15
C GLN A 195 0.84 -10.43 -23.52
N ARG A 196 -0.29 -10.92 -23.00
CA ARG A 196 -0.77 -12.29 -23.29
C ARG A 196 -1.45 -12.42 -24.66
N MET A 197 -2.04 -11.35 -25.18
CA MET A 197 -2.86 -11.40 -26.41
C MET A 197 -2.13 -10.90 -27.66
N THR A 198 -1.20 -9.95 -27.52
CA THR A 198 -0.62 -9.22 -28.65
C THR A 198 0.90 -9.13 -28.59
N ASP A 199 1.57 -9.98 -27.79
CA ASP A 199 3.05 -10.03 -27.58
C ASP A 199 3.69 -8.67 -27.23
N VAL A 200 2.90 -7.72 -26.72
CA VAL A 200 3.39 -6.41 -26.33
C VAL A 200 4.14 -6.53 -25.00
N PRO A 201 5.42 -6.10 -24.90
CA PRO A 201 6.17 -6.19 -23.65
C PRO A 201 5.52 -5.40 -22.51
N TYR A 202 5.45 -5.99 -21.32
CA TYR A 202 4.94 -5.33 -20.12
C TYR A 202 5.75 -4.08 -19.73
N SER A 203 7.01 -3.99 -20.18
CA SER A 203 7.89 -2.84 -19.95
C SER A 203 7.29 -1.51 -20.40
N ILE A 204 6.34 -1.49 -21.34
CA ILE A 204 5.62 -0.26 -21.71
C ILE A 204 4.81 0.28 -20.52
N VAL A 205 4.18 -0.61 -19.73
CA VAL A 205 3.47 -0.24 -18.51
C VAL A 205 4.43 0.37 -17.51
N ASP A 206 5.60 -0.24 -17.31
CA ASP A 206 6.62 0.25 -16.38
C ASP A 206 7.14 1.64 -16.79
N ILE A 207 7.32 1.88 -18.10
CA ILE A 207 7.71 3.20 -18.63
C ILE A 207 6.62 4.23 -18.35
N ILE A 208 5.35 3.91 -18.59
CA ILE A 208 4.22 4.81 -18.32
C ILE A 208 4.15 5.13 -16.82
N GLN A 209 4.24 4.13 -15.96
CA GLN A 209 4.25 4.32 -14.51
C GLN A 209 5.44 5.20 -14.07
N GLY A 210 6.64 4.95 -14.61
CA GLY A 210 7.83 5.75 -14.38
C GLY A 210 7.65 7.22 -14.79
N LEU A 211 7.06 7.47 -15.96
CA LEU A 211 6.76 8.83 -16.41
C LEU A 211 5.78 9.55 -15.48
N VAL A 212 4.74 8.86 -15.00
CA VAL A 212 3.79 9.40 -14.00
C VAL A 212 4.53 9.79 -12.72
N ILE A 213 5.44 8.94 -12.23
CA ILE A 213 6.27 9.24 -11.06
C ILE A 213 7.12 10.50 -11.29
N VAL A 214 7.81 10.57 -12.43
CA VAL A 214 8.64 11.73 -12.80
C VAL A 214 7.81 13.01 -12.83
N PHE A 215 6.60 12.98 -13.43
CA PHE A 215 5.73 14.16 -13.47
C PHE A 215 5.22 14.58 -12.09
N ILE A 216 4.90 13.63 -11.21
CA ILE A 216 4.50 13.92 -9.82
C ILE A 216 5.65 14.60 -9.07
N ILE A 217 6.86 14.06 -9.15
CA ILE A 217 8.05 14.61 -8.48
C ILE A 217 8.42 15.99 -9.06
N ALA A 218 8.38 16.13 -10.39
CA ALA A 218 8.63 17.39 -11.07
C ALA A 218 7.64 18.47 -10.61
N ARG A 219 6.33 18.16 -10.56
CA ARG A 219 5.30 19.08 -10.04
C ARG A 219 5.59 19.51 -8.60
N ALA A 220 5.93 18.56 -7.71
CA ALA A 220 6.24 18.86 -6.31
C ALA A 220 7.45 19.80 -6.17
N THR A 221 8.47 19.59 -7.00
CA THR A 221 9.72 20.38 -6.98
C THR A 221 9.52 21.78 -7.56
N LEU A 222 8.77 21.89 -8.68
CA LEU A 222 8.49 23.15 -9.36
C LEU A 222 7.67 24.11 -8.49
N ASN A 223 6.69 23.60 -7.75
CA ASN A 223 5.83 24.43 -6.89
C ASN A 223 6.55 25.04 -5.68
N LEU A 224 7.56 24.37 -5.11
CA LEU A 224 8.18 24.79 -3.85
C LEU A 224 9.44 25.64 -4.03
N THR A 225 10.25 25.35 -5.05
CA THR A 225 11.59 25.96 -5.17
C THR A 225 11.68 27.06 -6.22
N MET A 226 10.97 26.95 -7.36
CA MET A 226 11.05 27.97 -8.41
C MET A 226 10.27 29.24 -8.09
N VAL A 227 9.02 29.13 -7.60
CA VAL A 227 8.18 30.30 -7.30
C VAL A 227 8.79 31.16 -6.19
N LYS A 228 9.29 30.52 -5.11
CA LYS A 228 9.89 31.21 -3.96
C LYS A 228 11.20 31.91 -4.35
N ASN A 229 12.04 31.27 -5.17
CA ASN A 229 13.29 31.85 -5.64
C ASN A 229 13.07 32.94 -6.71
N TRP A 230 12.03 32.83 -7.55
CA TRP A 230 11.70 33.84 -8.54
C TRP A 230 11.14 35.13 -7.91
N ILE A 231 10.28 35.00 -6.90
CA ILE A 231 9.75 36.15 -6.14
C ILE A 231 10.86 36.81 -5.29
N GLY A 232 11.70 36.02 -4.62
CA GLY A 232 12.82 36.55 -3.83
C GLY A 232 13.89 37.27 -4.66
N ARG A 233 14.05 36.93 -5.95
CA ARG A 233 14.95 37.65 -6.87
C ARG A 233 14.39 39.00 -7.34
N ARG A 234 13.06 39.17 -7.43
CA ARG A 234 12.44 40.46 -7.80
C ARG A 234 12.48 41.50 -6.67
N GLN A 235 12.45 41.09 -5.40
CA GLN A 235 12.51 42.00 -4.25
C GLN A 235 13.92 42.51 -3.92
N ARG A 236 14.99 41.94 -4.51
CA ARG A 236 16.37 42.43 -4.32
C ARG A 236 16.80 43.50 -5.34
N HIS A 237 15.94 43.81 -6.31
CA HIS A 237 16.21 44.77 -7.38
C HIS A 237 15.17 45.92 -7.42
N ALA A 238 14.41 46.12 -6.35
CA ALA A 238 13.55 47.28 -6.10
C ALA A 238 13.95 47.88 -4.75
#